data_AF-A0A523JRT3-F1
#
_entry.id   AF-A0A523JRT3-F1
#
_cell.length_a   1.000
_cell.length_b   1.000
_cell.length_c   1.000
_cell.angle_alpha   90.00
_cell.angle_beta   90.00
_cell.angle_gamma   90.00
#
_symmetry.space_group_name_H-M   'P 1'
#
loop_
_entity.id
_entity.type
_entity.pdbx_description
1 polymer ?
#
loop_
_entity_poly.entity_id
_entity_poly.type
_entity_poly.pdbx_seq_one_letter_code
_entity_poly.pdbx_strand_id
1 'polypeptide(L)'
;MGQRRDDAKWPTRDRVGPLDSRERTVRRRVDADNARRVDADKPRRVDADEKLSPVPVPGRILNEIRTHALESRPEECCGLIIGDENERFVRVERCRNEMTQKHTENPQLYPRDGTAAFFMSPSDVLRVEKELRDTAERVSAVYHSHVGAGAYLSEMDLEYAEHAFFPFPDAHQIVIEVYGNEDAVGRIGIFRRDGVGRPFQGCLVRPVDR
;
A
#
# COMPACT_ATOMS: atom_id res chain seq x y z
N MET A 1 -35.58 59.17 -10.09
CA MET A 1 -35.89 57.73 -10.29
C MET A 1 -34.72 57.12 -11.06
N GLY A 2 -34.07 56.06 -10.55
CA GLY A 2 -32.95 55.31 -11.20
C GLY A 2 -31.73 56.15 -11.66
N GLN A 3 -30.69 56.36 -10.84
CA GLN A 3 -29.53 55.46 -10.68
C GLN A 3 -28.71 55.14 -11.94
N ARG A 4 -27.50 55.73 -12.00
CA ARG A 4 -26.16 55.12 -12.27
C ARG A 4 -25.17 56.27 -12.51
N ARG A 5 -23.89 56.21 -12.14
CA ARG A 5 -23.06 55.51 -11.14
C ARG A 5 -21.66 56.05 -11.42
N ASP A 6 -20.89 56.35 -10.40
CA ASP A 6 -19.69 57.18 -10.48
C ASP A 6 -18.46 56.39 -10.97
N ASP A 7 -17.75 56.89 -11.99
CA ASP A 7 -16.43 56.40 -12.38
C ASP A 7 -15.33 57.10 -11.56
N ALA A 8 -15.16 56.66 -10.31
CA ALA A 8 -14.16 57.18 -9.40
C ALA A 8 -12.74 56.66 -9.69
N LYS A 9 -11.74 57.54 -9.63
CA LYS A 9 -10.32 57.25 -9.94
C LYS A 9 -9.75 56.15 -9.04
N TRP A 10 -9.01 55.22 -9.65
CA TRP A 10 -8.21 54.20 -8.97
C TRP A 10 -7.07 54.84 -8.13
N PRO A 11 -6.97 54.60 -6.81
CA PRO A 11 -5.86 55.08 -5.99
C PRO A 11 -4.57 54.26 -6.22
N THR A 12 -3.43 54.92 -6.18
CA THR A 12 -2.12 54.32 -6.47
C THR A 12 -1.73 53.21 -5.49
N ARG A 13 -0.89 52.25 -5.95
CA ARG A 13 -0.35 51.16 -5.13
C ARG A 13 0.45 51.72 -3.94
N ASP A 14 -0.09 51.62 -2.74
CA ASP A 14 0.67 51.92 -1.52
C ASP A 14 1.84 50.96 -1.35
N ARG A 15 2.93 51.48 -0.79
CA ARG A 15 4.16 50.72 -0.53
C ARG A 15 3.93 49.82 0.69
N VAL A 16 3.94 48.51 0.49
CA VAL A 16 3.98 47.55 1.60
C VAL A 16 5.30 47.75 2.35
N GLY A 17 5.22 48.36 3.53
CA GLY A 17 6.36 48.49 4.43
C GLY A 17 6.86 47.13 4.92
N PRO A 18 8.11 47.04 5.42
CA PRO A 18 8.61 45.79 6.00
C PRO A 18 7.74 45.41 7.21
N LEU A 19 7.08 44.25 7.11
CA LEU A 19 6.20 43.67 8.16
C LEU A 19 6.84 43.73 9.55
N ASP A 20 6.05 43.72 10.62
CA ASP A 20 6.59 43.59 11.97
C ASP A 20 7.17 42.18 12.22
N SER A 21 8.15 42.12 13.11
CA SER A 21 8.64 40.93 13.80
C SER A 21 7.53 39.98 14.28
N ARG A 22 6.44 40.53 14.85
CA ARG A 22 5.30 39.75 15.34
C ARG A 22 4.48 39.17 14.20
N GLU A 23 4.19 39.95 13.16
CA GLU A 23 3.50 39.47 11.96
C GLU A 23 4.27 38.36 11.25
N ARG A 24 5.59 38.48 11.09
CA ARG A 24 6.45 37.41 10.55
C ARG A 24 6.36 36.13 11.39
N THR A 25 6.29 36.26 12.71
CA THR A 25 6.16 35.12 13.64
C THR A 25 4.78 34.46 13.55
N VAL A 26 3.72 35.26 13.45
CA VAL A 26 2.34 34.76 13.27
C VAL A 26 2.19 34.04 11.94
N ARG A 27 2.65 34.65 10.82
CA ARG A 27 2.61 34.00 9.50
C ARG A 27 3.36 32.67 9.52
N ARG A 28 4.62 32.63 10.00
CA ARG A 28 5.38 31.37 10.13
C ARG A 28 4.69 30.28 10.95
N ARG A 29 3.87 30.63 11.95
CA ARG A 29 3.05 29.65 12.68
C ARG A 29 1.89 29.17 11.83
N VAL A 30 1.13 30.06 11.21
CA VAL A 30 0.03 29.70 10.29
C VAL A 30 0.54 28.86 9.13
N ASP A 31 1.68 29.21 8.53
CA ASP A 31 2.32 28.46 7.44
C ASP A 31 2.72 27.05 7.89
N ALA A 32 3.30 26.91 9.09
CA ALA A 32 3.71 25.62 9.66
C ALA A 32 2.52 24.75 10.09
N ASP A 33 1.49 25.34 10.70
CA ASP A 33 0.27 24.62 11.11
C ASP A 33 -0.57 24.25 9.88
N ASN A 34 -0.56 25.05 8.81
CA ASN A 34 -1.16 24.70 7.53
C ASN A 34 -0.38 23.58 6.81
N ALA A 35 0.96 23.63 6.80
CA ALA A 35 1.79 22.54 6.27
C ALA A 35 1.55 21.22 7.03
N ARG A 36 1.42 21.27 8.36
CA ARG A 36 1.05 20.10 9.19
C ARG A 36 -0.34 19.55 8.88
N ARG A 37 -1.31 20.42 8.57
CA ARG A 37 -2.65 19.99 8.13
C ARG A 37 -2.61 19.32 6.76
N VAL A 38 -1.85 19.88 5.80
CA VAL A 38 -1.68 19.33 4.45
C VAL A 38 -0.93 17.99 4.44
N ASP A 39 -0.08 17.72 5.44
CA ASP A 39 0.59 16.43 5.58
C ASP A 39 -0.29 15.36 6.27
N ALA A 40 -1.24 15.79 7.11
CA ALA A 40 -2.23 14.92 7.76
C ALA A 40 -3.42 14.54 6.86
N ASP A 41 -3.55 15.16 5.69
CA ASP A 41 -4.64 14.97 4.71
C ASP A 41 -4.23 14.05 3.54
N LYS A 42 -3.05 13.41 3.65
CA LYS A 42 -2.57 12.40 2.68
C LYS A 42 -2.91 11.00 3.15
N PRO A 43 -3.40 10.10 2.28
CA PRO A 43 -3.62 8.70 2.64
C PRO A 43 -2.29 8.05 3.05
N ARG A 44 -2.31 7.34 4.18
CA ARG A 44 -1.13 6.71 4.76
C ARG A 44 -0.62 5.59 3.84
N ARG A 45 0.63 5.67 3.41
CA ARG A 45 1.28 4.63 2.59
C ARG A 45 2.74 4.40 3.00
N VAL A 46 3.29 3.26 2.64
CA VAL A 46 4.73 2.98 2.76
C VAL A 46 5.30 2.61 1.39
N ASP A 47 6.17 3.45 0.85
CA ASP A 47 6.93 3.18 -0.37
C ASP A 47 8.11 2.23 -0.10
N ALA A 48 8.57 1.51 -1.13
CA ALA A 48 9.80 0.74 -1.07
C ALA A 48 11.03 1.66 -1.26
N ASP A 49 11.89 1.80 -0.26
CA ASP A 49 13.12 2.61 -0.38
C ASP A 49 14.20 1.83 -1.14
N GLU A 50 14.49 2.28 -2.35
CA GLU A 50 15.48 1.71 -3.27
C GLU A 50 16.94 1.88 -2.77
N LYS A 51 17.16 2.66 -1.69
CA LYS A 51 18.47 2.81 -1.02
C LYS A 51 18.75 1.73 0.03
N LEU A 52 17.72 1.02 0.47
CA LEU A 52 17.87 -0.06 1.45
C LEU A 52 18.31 -1.36 0.77
N SER A 53 19.13 -2.15 1.47
CA SER A 53 19.59 -3.44 0.96
C SER A 53 18.41 -4.36 0.61
N PRO A 54 18.28 -4.84 -0.64
CA PRO A 54 17.12 -5.59 -1.06
C PRO A 54 17.11 -7.01 -0.48
N VAL A 55 15.92 -7.50 -0.11
CA VAL A 55 15.76 -8.81 0.53
C VAL A 55 15.98 -9.93 -0.50
N PRO A 56 16.84 -10.93 -0.23
CA PRO A 56 16.95 -12.10 -1.08
C PRO A 56 15.65 -12.94 -1.01
N VAL A 57 15.05 -13.21 -2.17
CA VAL A 57 13.89 -14.11 -2.32
C VAL A 57 14.21 -15.13 -3.43
N PRO A 58 13.94 -16.44 -3.24
CA PRO A 58 14.24 -17.46 -4.25
C PRO A 58 13.58 -17.15 -5.59
N GLY A 59 14.33 -17.32 -6.69
CA GLY A 59 13.85 -17.01 -8.05
C GLY A 59 12.56 -17.75 -8.42
N ARG A 60 12.40 -19.00 -7.93
CA ARG A 60 11.18 -19.81 -8.08
C ARG A 60 9.94 -19.12 -7.53
N ILE A 61 10.05 -18.47 -6.36
CA ILE A 61 8.94 -17.77 -5.69
C ILE A 61 8.58 -16.49 -6.43
N LEU A 62 9.60 -15.70 -6.80
CA LEU A 62 9.37 -14.46 -7.55
C LEU A 62 8.71 -14.73 -8.91
N ASN A 63 9.08 -15.81 -9.59
CA ASN A 63 8.44 -16.21 -10.84
C ASN A 63 6.99 -16.67 -10.60
N GLU A 64 6.73 -17.48 -9.57
CA GLU A 64 5.38 -17.98 -9.28
C GLU A 64 4.38 -16.86 -8.94
N ILE A 65 4.77 -15.91 -8.08
CA ILE A 65 3.90 -14.76 -7.75
C ILE A 65 3.73 -13.79 -8.94
N ARG A 66 4.73 -13.68 -9.82
CA ARG A 66 4.63 -12.92 -11.09
C ARG A 66 3.63 -13.56 -12.05
N THR A 67 3.70 -14.88 -12.22
CA THR A 67 2.75 -15.63 -13.04
C THR A 67 1.33 -15.42 -12.51
N HIS A 68 1.11 -15.58 -11.20
CA HIS A 68 -0.21 -15.33 -10.61
C HIS A 68 -0.70 -13.88 -10.82
N ALA A 69 0.18 -12.88 -10.63
CA ALA A 69 -0.15 -11.47 -10.83
C ALA A 69 -0.51 -11.09 -12.28
N LEU A 70 -0.02 -11.83 -13.27
CA LEU A 70 -0.41 -11.66 -14.68
C LEU A 70 -1.69 -12.45 -15.02
N GLU A 71 -1.86 -13.65 -14.46
CA GLU A 71 -3.02 -14.52 -14.71
C GLU A 71 -4.33 -14.01 -14.06
N SER A 72 -4.26 -13.24 -12.96
CA SER A 72 -5.46 -12.68 -12.29
C SER A 72 -6.04 -11.44 -12.96
N ARG A 73 -5.39 -10.88 -13.98
CA ARG A 73 -5.79 -9.60 -14.60
C ARG A 73 -7.22 -9.65 -15.17
N PRO A 74 -8.00 -8.55 -15.08
CA PRO A 74 -7.61 -7.22 -14.61
C PRO A 74 -7.63 -7.04 -13.08
N GLU A 75 -7.91 -8.08 -12.30
CA GLU A 75 -7.97 -8.01 -10.85
C GLU A 75 -6.60 -8.19 -10.18
N GLU A 76 -6.50 -7.70 -8.95
CA GLU A 76 -5.38 -7.95 -8.04
C GLU A 76 -5.36 -9.42 -7.62
N CYS A 77 -4.21 -10.08 -7.78
CA CYS A 77 -3.98 -11.40 -7.21
C CYS A 77 -3.70 -11.29 -5.71
N CYS A 78 -3.89 -12.37 -4.95
CA CYS A 78 -3.42 -12.43 -3.57
C CYS A 78 -2.96 -13.84 -3.18
N GLY A 79 -2.17 -13.95 -2.12
CA GLY A 79 -1.80 -15.26 -1.58
C GLY A 79 -0.81 -15.20 -0.42
N LEU A 80 -0.34 -16.38 -0.03
CA LEU A 80 0.54 -16.59 1.10
C LEU A 80 1.85 -17.20 0.61
N ILE A 81 2.97 -16.89 1.26
CA ILE A 81 4.27 -17.53 0.98
C ILE A 81 4.74 -18.21 2.24
N ILE A 82 4.81 -19.53 2.21
CA ILE A 82 5.10 -20.38 3.35
C ILE A 82 6.62 -20.53 3.53
N GLY A 83 7.07 -20.73 4.77
CA GLY A 83 8.44 -21.09 5.13
C GLY A 83 8.52 -21.49 6.60
N ASP A 84 9.73 -21.73 7.12
CA ASP A 84 9.94 -22.11 8.51
C ASP A 84 10.89 -21.13 9.25
N GLU A 85 11.44 -21.54 10.40
CA GLU A 85 12.36 -20.74 11.22
C GLU A 85 13.77 -20.58 10.61
N ASN A 86 14.15 -21.47 9.68
CA ASN A 86 15.44 -21.54 9.01
C ASN A 86 15.36 -20.96 7.57
N GLU A 87 14.29 -21.24 6.83
CA GLU A 87 14.07 -20.75 5.45
C GLU A 87 12.72 -20.04 5.32
N ARG A 88 12.73 -18.73 5.06
CA ARG A 88 11.54 -18.00 4.57
C ARG A 88 11.41 -18.18 3.06
N PHE A 89 10.18 -18.07 2.54
CA PHE A 89 9.88 -18.14 1.11
C PHE A 89 10.18 -19.53 0.48
N VAL A 90 9.69 -20.60 1.10
CA VAL A 90 9.87 -22.00 0.65
C VAL A 90 8.94 -22.36 -0.50
N ARG A 91 7.63 -22.09 -0.34
CA ARG A 91 6.56 -22.36 -1.34
C ARG A 91 5.53 -21.23 -1.40
N VAL A 92 4.86 -21.07 -2.54
CA VAL A 92 3.73 -20.14 -2.72
C VAL A 92 2.42 -20.91 -2.56
N GLU A 93 1.49 -20.27 -1.88
CA GLU A 93 0.07 -20.60 -1.90
C GLU A 93 -0.67 -19.47 -2.61
N ARG A 94 -1.49 -19.81 -3.61
CA ARG A 94 -2.38 -18.86 -4.26
C ARG A 94 -3.71 -18.82 -3.52
N CYS A 95 -4.27 -17.62 -3.32
CA CYS A 95 -5.59 -17.45 -2.70
C CYS A 95 -6.51 -16.68 -3.65
N ARG A 96 -7.79 -17.02 -3.64
CA ARG A 96 -8.83 -16.32 -4.39
C ARG A 96 -9.03 -14.91 -3.81
N ASN A 97 -8.98 -13.90 -4.68
CA ASN A 97 -9.53 -12.58 -4.38
C ASN A 97 -11.08 -12.66 -4.45
N GLU A 98 -11.75 -12.23 -3.39
CA GLU A 98 -13.22 -12.17 -3.31
C GLU A 98 -13.77 -10.74 -3.48
N MET A 99 -12.93 -9.72 -3.71
CA MET A 99 -13.36 -8.32 -3.61
C MET A 99 -14.46 -7.98 -4.63
N THR A 100 -14.40 -8.47 -5.87
CA THR A 100 -15.49 -8.29 -6.87
C THR A 100 -16.81 -8.93 -6.43
N GLN A 101 -16.75 -10.08 -5.74
CA GLN A 101 -17.95 -10.68 -5.13
C GLN A 101 -18.47 -9.80 -3.98
N LYS A 102 -17.59 -9.36 -3.08
CA LYS A 102 -17.92 -8.49 -1.92
C LYS A 102 -18.53 -7.15 -2.37
N HIS A 103 -17.98 -6.54 -3.43
CA HIS A 103 -18.50 -5.33 -4.08
C HIS A 103 -19.88 -5.56 -4.67
N THR A 104 -20.08 -6.66 -5.38
CA THR A 104 -21.38 -7.01 -5.98
C THR A 104 -22.46 -7.27 -4.92
N GLU A 105 -22.10 -7.90 -3.79
CA GLU A 105 -23.00 -8.20 -2.67
C GLU A 105 -23.32 -6.97 -1.81
N ASN A 106 -22.36 -6.07 -1.57
CA ASN A 106 -22.55 -4.85 -0.80
C ASN A 106 -21.56 -3.72 -1.20
N PRO A 107 -21.87 -2.94 -2.24
CA PRO A 107 -20.97 -1.89 -2.74
C PRO A 107 -20.89 -0.65 -1.84
N GLN A 108 -21.70 -0.57 -0.79
CA GLN A 108 -21.61 0.49 0.23
C GLN A 108 -20.58 0.16 1.32
N LEU A 109 -20.40 -1.13 1.63
CA LEU A 109 -19.36 -1.61 2.56
C LEU A 109 -18.03 -1.88 1.83
N TYR A 110 -18.09 -2.34 0.58
CA TYR A 110 -16.93 -2.63 -0.26
C TYR A 110 -16.99 -1.74 -1.52
N PRO A 111 -16.57 -0.46 -1.45
CA PRO A 111 -16.71 0.50 -2.55
C PRO A 111 -15.72 0.31 -3.71
N ARG A 112 -14.85 -0.71 -3.65
CA ARG A 112 -13.95 -1.13 -4.73
C ARG A 112 -14.21 -2.60 -5.06
N ASP A 113 -14.00 -2.97 -6.31
CA ASP A 113 -13.95 -4.37 -6.76
C ASP A 113 -12.51 -4.90 -6.78
N GLY A 114 -12.30 -6.10 -7.35
CA GLY A 114 -11.00 -6.75 -7.46
C GLY A 114 -9.97 -5.99 -8.29
N THR A 115 -10.34 -4.98 -9.09
CA THR A 115 -9.39 -4.20 -9.90
C THR A 115 -8.60 -3.14 -9.13
N ALA A 116 -8.99 -2.85 -7.88
CA ALA A 116 -8.39 -1.79 -7.05
C ALA A 116 -8.31 -2.12 -5.54
N ALA A 117 -8.54 -3.38 -5.17
CA ALA A 117 -8.29 -3.97 -3.85
C ALA A 117 -8.41 -5.50 -3.89
N PHE A 118 -7.82 -6.19 -2.91
CA PHE A 118 -8.07 -7.61 -2.66
C PHE A 118 -8.84 -7.88 -1.36
N PHE A 119 -9.68 -8.91 -1.38
CA PHE A 119 -10.22 -9.54 -0.17
C PHE A 119 -9.83 -11.01 -0.21
N MET A 120 -8.86 -11.42 0.60
CA MET A 120 -8.37 -12.80 0.57
C MET A 120 -9.44 -13.78 1.07
N SER A 121 -9.71 -14.81 0.27
CA SER A 121 -10.64 -15.90 0.57
C SER A 121 -10.44 -16.50 1.98
N PRO A 122 -11.43 -16.36 2.89
CA PRO A 122 -11.34 -16.94 4.23
C PRO A 122 -11.27 -18.47 4.22
N SER A 123 -11.83 -19.15 3.22
CA SER A 123 -11.71 -20.60 3.08
C SER A 123 -10.29 -21.03 2.72
N ASP A 124 -9.55 -20.20 1.99
CA ASP A 124 -8.17 -20.50 1.57
C ASP A 124 -7.21 -20.27 2.74
N VAL A 125 -7.41 -19.18 3.49
CA VAL A 125 -6.74 -18.93 4.78
C VAL A 125 -6.98 -20.10 5.75
N LEU A 126 -8.24 -20.50 5.96
CA LEU A 126 -8.61 -21.61 6.84
C LEU A 126 -8.20 -22.99 6.31
N ARG A 127 -7.84 -23.13 5.02
CA ARG A 127 -7.20 -24.34 4.47
C ARG A 127 -5.73 -24.36 4.87
N VAL A 128 -5.00 -23.29 4.56
CA VAL A 128 -3.56 -23.16 4.86
C VAL A 128 -3.31 -23.26 6.38
N GLU A 129 -4.11 -22.60 7.22
CA GLU A 129 -4.04 -22.72 8.69
C GLU A 129 -4.34 -24.13 9.26
N LYS A 130 -4.88 -25.04 8.44
CA LYS A 130 -5.04 -26.47 8.82
C LYS A 130 -3.85 -27.29 8.33
N GLU A 131 -3.34 -27.02 7.13
CA GLU A 131 -2.14 -27.67 6.58
C GLU A 131 -0.89 -27.39 7.42
N LEU A 132 -0.74 -26.16 7.92
CA LEU A 132 0.41 -25.73 8.73
C LEU A 132 0.33 -26.16 10.21
N ARG A 133 -0.85 -26.62 10.68
CA ARG A 133 -1.15 -26.74 12.12
C ARG A 133 -0.21 -27.66 12.89
N ASP A 134 0.15 -28.77 12.26
CA ASP A 134 0.92 -29.86 12.86
C ASP A 134 2.32 -29.97 12.22
N THR A 135 2.83 -28.88 11.64
CA THR A 135 4.16 -28.79 11.01
C THR A 135 5.00 -27.65 11.61
N ALA A 136 6.26 -27.52 11.17
CA ALA A 136 7.13 -26.39 11.50
C ALA A 136 6.99 -25.20 10.52
N GLU A 137 6.15 -25.35 9.48
CA GLU A 137 5.88 -24.29 8.51
C GLU A 137 4.98 -23.20 9.10
N ARG A 138 5.13 -21.96 8.62
CA ARG A 138 4.23 -20.83 8.88
C ARG A 138 4.17 -19.90 7.67
N VAL A 139 3.19 -18.99 7.66
CA VAL A 139 3.15 -17.91 6.67
C VAL A 139 4.33 -16.97 6.89
N SER A 140 5.26 -16.96 5.94
CA SER A 140 6.46 -16.12 5.94
C SER A 140 6.23 -14.78 5.23
N ALA A 141 5.27 -14.71 4.30
CA ALA A 141 4.75 -13.46 3.73
C ALA A 141 3.29 -13.60 3.29
N VAL A 142 2.59 -12.46 3.24
CA VAL A 142 1.39 -12.27 2.42
C VAL A 142 1.83 -11.51 1.17
N TYR A 143 1.23 -11.80 0.02
CA TYR A 143 1.48 -11.04 -1.20
C TYR A 143 0.18 -10.69 -1.94
N HIS A 144 0.24 -9.58 -2.68
CA HIS A 144 -0.78 -9.19 -3.65
C HIS A 144 -0.14 -8.41 -4.82
N SER A 145 -0.91 -8.22 -5.90
CA SER A 145 -0.53 -7.33 -6.99
C SER A 145 -1.28 -6.00 -6.95
N HIS A 146 -0.68 -4.96 -7.52
CA HIS A 146 -1.32 -3.69 -7.82
C HIS A 146 -1.37 -3.53 -9.35
N VAL A 147 -2.57 -3.45 -9.93
CA VAL A 147 -2.74 -3.33 -11.38
C VAL A 147 -2.79 -1.85 -11.79
N GLY A 148 -1.83 -1.41 -12.59
CA GLY A 148 -1.68 -0.01 -13.00
C GLY A 148 -1.13 0.92 -11.91
N ALA A 149 -0.73 0.38 -10.75
CA ALA A 149 -0.16 1.14 -9.63
C ALA A 149 1.15 0.51 -9.12
N GLY A 150 1.94 1.33 -8.42
CA GLY A 150 3.29 0.95 -8.00
C GLY A 150 3.35 0.01 -6.79
N ALA A 151 4.51 -0.62 -6.59
CA ALA A 151 4.79 -1.48 -5.45
C ALA A 151 5.07 -0.68 -4.16
N TYR A 152 4.00 -0.15 -3.55
CA TYR A 152 3.94 0.46 -2.22
C TYR A 152 2.85 -0.25 -1.39
N LEU A 153 2.94 -0.25 -0.06
CA LEU A 153 1.77 -0.57 0.79
C LEU A 153 0.83 0.64 0.82
N SER A 154 -0.39 0.47 0.34
CA SER A 154 -1.46 1.45 0.42
C SER A 154 -2.06 1.53 1.84
N GLU A 155 -2.94 2.51 2.05
CA GLU A 155 -3.66 2.67 3.32
C GLU A 155 -4.50 1.45 3.67
N MET A 156 -5.16 0.86 2.66
CA MET A 156 -5.99 -0.34 2.79
C MET A 156 -5.16 -1.59 3.11
N ASP A 157 -3.95 -1.70 2.55
CA ASP A 157 -3.04 -2.80 2.85
C ASP A 157 -2.47 -2.70 4.26
N LEU A 158 -2.22 -1.47 4.73
CA LEU A 158 -1.81 -1.20 6.10
C LEU A 158 -2.95 -1.49 7.08
N GLU A 159 -4.19 -1.09 6.78
CA GLU A 159 -5.38 -1.45 7.57
C GLU A 159 -5.54 -2.97 7.66
N TYR A 160 -5.38 -3.70 6.56
CA TYR A 160 -5.43 -5.17 6.53
C TYR A 160 -4.30 -5.82 7.36
N ALA A 161 -3.05 -5.41 7.15
CA ALA A 161 -1.88 -6.01 7.81
C ALA A 161 -1.68 -5.58 9.27
N GLU A 162 -2.32 -4.50 9.72
CA GLU A 162 -2.34 -4.01 11.11
C GLU A 162 -3.65 -4.34 11.85
N HIS A 163 -4.64 -4.95 11.18
CA HIS A 163 -5.90 -5.35 11.79
C HIS A 163 -5.67 -6.28 12.99
N ALA A 164 -6.38 -6.05 14.10
CA ALA A 164 -6.16 -6.76 15.37
C ALA A 164 -6.41 -8.28 15.30
N PHE A 165 -7.11 -8.76 14.26
CA PHE A 165 -7.36 -10.17 13.98
C PHE A 165 -6.65 -10.65 12.70
N PHE A 166 -5.62 -9.96 12.23
CA PHE A 166 -4.79 -10.42 11.12
C PHE A 166 -4.00 -11.67 11.55
N PRO A 167 -4.19 -12.85 10.91
CA PRO A 167 -3.71 -14.13 11.43
C PRO A 167 -2.18 -14.31 11.36
N PHE A 168 -1.47 -13.47 10.60
CA PHE A 168 -0.05 -13.66 10.29
C PHE A 168 0.81 -12.46 10.76
N PRO A 169 0.87 -12.13 12.06
CA PRO A 169 1.47 -10.89 12.57
C PRO A 169 2.94 -10.67 12.15
N ASP A 170 3.71 -11.75 12.00
CA ASP A 170 5.13 -11.76 11.61
C ASP A 170 5.38 -11.89 10.10
N ALA A 171 4.32 -12.01 9.30
CA ALA A 171 4.42 -12.09 7.84
C ALA A 171 4.87 -10.74 7.27
N HIS A 172 5.83 -10.80 6.35
CA HIS A 172 6.16 -9.64 5.52
C HIS A 172 5.03 -9.43 4.49
N GLN A 173 4.78 -8.19 4.09
CA GLN A 173 3.87 -7.92 2.98
C GLN A 173 4.71 -7.79 1.70
N ILE A 174 4.24 -8.30 0.57
CA ILE A 174 4.91 -8.23 -0.73
C ILE A 174 3.93 -7.68 -1.77
N VAL A 175 4.30 -6.58 -2.43
CA VAL A 175 3.43 -5.90 -3.41
C VAL A 175 4.09 -5.98 -4.79
N ILE A 176 3.32 -6.40 -5.79
CA ILE A 176 3.77 -6.67 -7.16
C ILE A 176 3.19 -5.60 -8.10
N GLU A 177 4.03 -4.73 -8.64
CA GLU A 177 3.66 -3.70 -9.63
C GLU A 177 3.34 -4.37 -10.97
N VAL A 178 2.08 -4.35 -11.44
CA VAL A 178 1.65 -4.89 -12.74
C VAL A 178 1.29 -3.74 -13.67
N TYR A 179 1.84 -3.68 -14.88
CA TYR A 179 1.55 -2.59 -15.80
C TYR A 179 0.13 -2.72 -16.39
N GLY A 180 -0.74 -1.75 -16.11
CA GLY A 180 -2.16 -1.81 -16.51
C GLY A 180 -2.41 -1.95 -18.01
N ASN A 181 -1.43 -1.59 -18.84
CA ASN A 181 -1.48 -1.57 -20.31
C ASN A 181 -0.63 -2.66 -21.01
N GLU A 182 0.22 -3.40 -20.28
CA GLU A 182 1.22 -4.33 -20.84
C GLU A 182 1.31 -5.61 -19.99
N ASP A 183 1.47 -6.79 -20.61
CA ASP A 183 1.61 -8.07 -19.90
C ASP A 183 3.01 -8.29 -19.30
N ALA A 184 3.38 -7.37 -18.39
CA ALA A 184 4.64 -7.34 -17.70
C ALA A 184 4.48 -6.88 -16.24
N VAL A 185 5.38 -7.38 -15.38
CA VAL A 185 5.55 -6.97 -13.98
C VAL A 185 6.72 -5.99 -13.89
N GLY A 186 6.51 -4.89 -13.17
CA GLY A 186 7.54 -3.93 -12.79
C GLY A 186 8.33 -4.39 -11.55
N ARG A 187 8.39 -3.52 -10.53
CA ARG A 187 9.08 -3.79 -9.26
C ARG A 187 8.26 -4.72 -8.37
N ILE A 188 8.95 -5.38 -7.45
CA ILE A 188 8.34 -6.11 -6.34
C ILE A 188 8.93 -5.53 -5.05
N GLY A 189 8.06 -4.89 -4.26
CA GLY A 189 8.39 -4.32 -2.97
C GLY A 189 8.12 -5.33 -1.86
N ILE A 190 8.95 -5.34 -0.82
CA ILE A 190 8.74 -6.13 0.39
C ILE A 190 8.83 -5.25 1.64
N PHE A 191 7.83 -5.41 2.51
CA PHE A 191 7.55 -4.53 3.63
C PHE A 191 7.61 -5.32 4.93
N ARG A 192 8.44 -4.85 5.85
CA ARG A 192 8.84 -5.57 7.07
C ARG A 192 8.64 -4.67 8.28
N ARG A 193 8.24 -5.23 9.42
CA ARG A 193 8.12 -4.53 10.70
C ARG A 193 8.78 -5.35 11.81
N ASP A 194 9.41 -4.67 12.76
CA ASP A 194 10.09 -5.31 13.90
C ASP A 194 9.10 -5.61 15.05
N GLY A 195 8.04 -6.35 14.72
CA GLY A 195 6.93 -6.69 15.63
C GLY A 195 5.67 -5.84 15.46
N VAL A 196 4.60 -6.24 16.15
CA VAL A 196 3.27 -5.62 16.09
C VAL A 196 3.30 -4.17 16.61
N GLY A 197 2.56 -3.27 15.95
CA GLY A 197 2.51 -1.85 16.31
C GLY A 197 3.76 -1.04 15.95
N ARG A 198 4.74 -1.64 15.28
CA ARG A 198 5.90 -0.94 14.69
C ARG A 198 5.60 -0.65 13.21
N PRO A 199 6.02 0.53 12.69
CA PRO A 199 5.75 0.89 11.30
C PRO A 199 6.47 -0.07 10.35
N PHE A 200 5.85 -0.31 9.19
CA PHE A 200 6.51 -1.04 8.10
C PHE A 200 7.63 -0.21 7.46
N GLN A 201 8.73 -0.87 7.12
CA GLN A 201 9.79 -0.38 6.25
C GLN A 201 9.79 -1.19 4.95
N GLY A 202 9.61 -0.50 3.82
CA GLY A 202 9.67 -1.08 2.49
C GLY A 202 11.06 -1.05 1.87
N CYS A 203 11.43 -2.08 1.13
CA CYS A 203 12.59 -2.12 0.23
C CYS A 203 12.30 -3.06 -0.94
N LEU A 204 13.17 -3.11 -1.95
CA LEU A 204 13.00 -4.03 -3.09
C LEU A 204 13.36 -5.48 -2.73
N VAL A 205 12.85 -6.45 -3.48
CA VAL A 205 13.36 -7.83 -3.47
C VAL A 205 14.53 -7.98 -4.45
N ARG A 206 15.38 -8.99 -4.22
CA ARG A 206 16.42 -9.44 -5.16
C ARG A 206 16.32 -10.96 -5.36
N PRO A 207 16.33 -11.47 -6.61
CA PRO A 207 16.36 -12.92 -6.83
C PRO A 207 17.65 -13.55 -6.27
N VAL A 208 17.52 -14.79 -5.80
CA VAL A 208 18.63 -15.70 -5.52
C VAL A 208 18.36 -17.09 -6.11
N ASP A 209 19.43 -17.74 -6.56
CA ASP A 209 19.40 -19.10 -7.08
C ASP A 209 19.39 -20.10 -5.92
N ARG A 210 18.18 -20.42 -5.44
CA ARG A 210 17.86 -21.43 -4.42
C ARG A 210 16.50 -22.04 -4.71
#